data_AF-A0A3D0D6I7-F1
#
_entry.id   AF-A0A3D0D6I7-F1
#
_cell.length_a   1.000
_cell.length_b   1.000
_cell.length_c   1.000
_cell.angle_alpha   90.00
_cell.angle_beta   90.00
_cell.angle_gamma   90.00
#
_symmetry.space_group_name_H-M   'P 1'
#
loop_
_entity.id
_entity.type
_entity.pdbx_description
1 polymer ?
#
loop_
_entity_poly.entity_id
_entity_poly.type
_entity_poly.pdbx_seq_one_letter_code
_entity_poly.pdbx_strand_id
1 'polypeptide(L)' 'MQPSRVFLLRAWPEGGSSLTKRTTWRFRVEEVGEAGHAQSFASLALLLAFLQTEFGADGDEPGEATVS' A
#
# COMPACT_ATOMS: atom_id res chain seq x y z
N MET A 1 4.70 -20.73 12.37
CA MET A 1 5.08 -19.68 11.40
C MET A 1 3.79 -19.15 10.80
N GLN A 2 3.46 -17.88 11.00
CA GLN A 2 2.38 -17.28 10.23
C GLN A 2 2.82 -17.23 8.76
N PRO A 3 1.94 -17.56 7.80
CA PRO A 3 2.29 -17.47 6.39
C PRO A 3 2.62 -16.02 6.04
N SER A 4 3.80 -15.78 5.48
CA SER A 4 4.17 -14.46 4.98
C SER A 4 3.29 -14.12 3.77
N ARG A 5 2.45 -13.09 3.89
CA ARG A 5 1.66 -12.55 2.77
C ARG A 5 2.58 -11.70 1.88
N VAL A 6 2.54 -11.93 0.57
CA VAL A 6 3.35 -11.20 -0.41
C VAL A 6 2.43 -10.34 -1.26
N PHE A 7 2.80 -9.08 -1.48
CA PHE A 7 2.02 -8.15 -2.27
C PHE A 7 2.87 -7.51 -3.36
N LEU A 8 2.24 -7.26 -4.50
CA LEU A 8 2.84 -6.56 -5.62
C LEU A 8 2.17 -5.21 -5.81
N LEU A 9 2.95 -4.13 -5.69
CA LEU A 9 2.50 -2.77 -5.91
C LEU A 9 2.94 -2.28 -7.30
N ARG A 10 1.99 -1.90 -8.14
CA ARG A 10 2.25 -1.25 -9.44
C ARG A 10 1.82 0.21 -9.36
N ALA A 11 2.64 1.10 -9.93
CA ALA A 11 2.32 2.51 -10.11
C ALA A 11 2.54 2.89 -11.57
N TRP A 12 1.58 3.60 -12.17
CA TRP A 12 1.70 4.09 -13.54
C TRP A 12 1.01 5.45 -13.69
N PRO A 13 1.49 6.31 -14.59
CA PRO A 13 0.82 7.56 -14.89
C PRO A 13 -0.49 7.29 -15.65
N GLU A 14 -1.55 7.99 -15.26
CA GLU A 14 -2.77 8.10 -16.04
C GLU A 14 -2.61 9.19 -17.09
N GLY A 15 -2.64 8.77 -18.36
CA GLY A 15 -2.44 9.64 -19.51
C GLY A 15 -0.99 9.68 -19.98
N GLY A 16 -0.81 9.63 -21.30
CA GLY A 16 0.50 9.64 -21.93
C GLY A 16 1.19 10.98 -21.76
N SER A 17 2.31 10.96 -21.02
CA SER A 17 3.47 11.86 -21.09
C SER A 17 3.26 13.24 -21.73
N SER A 18 2.35 14.05 -21.19
CA SER A 18 2.35 15.49 -21.47
C SER A 18 3.16 16.17 -20.38
N LEU A 19 4.40 16.58 -20.70
CA LEU A 19 5.33 17.32 -19.82
C LEU A 19 4.74 18.58 -19.16
N THR A 20 3.54 18.99 -19.57
CA THR A 20 2.89 20.25 -19.21
C THR A 20 1.66 20.09 -18.30
N LYS A 21 1.19 18.87 -18.01
CA LYS A 21 0.08 18.63 -17.06
C LYS A 21 0.59 17.90 -15.83
N ARG A 22 -0.03 18.17 -14.66
CA ARG A 22 0.20 17.35 -13.46
C ARG A 22 -0.06 15.89 -13.82
N THR A 23 0.95 15.05 -13.68
CA THR A 23 0.85 13.61 -13.85
C THR A 23 -0.05 13.04 -12.77
N THR A 24 -1.23 12.57 -13.15
CA THR A 24 -2.08 11.78 -12.27
C THR A 24 -1.48 10.38 -12.18
N TRP A 25 -1.22 9.88 -10.96
CA TRP A 25 -0.70 8.53 -10.76
C TRP A 25 -1.82 7.58 -10.35
N ARG A 26 -1.80 6.37 -10.91
CA ARG A 26 -2.67 5.26 -10.55
C ARG A 26 -1.84 4.16 -9.92
N PHE A 27 -2.47 3.46 -8.99
CA PHE A 27 -1.82 2.41 -8.22
C PHE A 27 -2.67 1.14 -8.24
N ARG A 28 -2.02 -0.01 -8.17
CA ARG A 28 -2.66 -1.31 -7.96
C ARG A 28 -1.84 -2.13 -6.98
N VAL A 29 -2.52 -2.67 -5.98
CA VAL A 29 -1.97 -3.68 -5.08
C VAL A 29 -2.60 -5.02 -5.45
N GLU A 30 -1.77 -6.05 -5.52
CA GLU A 30 -2.20 -7.42 -5.80
C GLU A 30 -1.56 -8.34 -4.77
N GLU A 31 -2.37 -9.13 -4.07
CA GLU A 31 -1.88 -10.18 -3.19
C GLU A 31 -1.42 -11.38 -4.04
N VAL A 32 -0.16 -11.77 -3.87
CA VAL A 32 0.44 -12.91 -4.55
C VAL A 32 0.07 -14.16 -3.79
N GLY A 33 -0.97 -14.85 -4.25
CA GLY A 33 -1.49 -16.09 -3.66
C GLY A 33 -2.70 -16.62 -4.42
N GLU A 34 -3.25 -17.77 -4.00
CA GLU A 34 -4.36 -18.44 -4.70
C GLU A 34 -5.65 -17.61 -4.77
N ALA A 35 -5.88 -16.71 -3.81
CA ALA A 35 -7.09 -15.89 -3.75
C ALA A 35 -7.07 -14.69 -4.71
N GLY A 36 -5.91 -14.32 -5.25
CA GLY A 36 -5.78 -13.33 -6.34
C GLY A 36 -6.47 -11.98 -6.09
N HIS A 37 -6.49 -11.49 -4.85
CA HIS A 37 -7.16 -10.23 -4.54
C HIS A 37 -6.34 -9.05 -5.08
N ALA A 38 -6.96 -8.23 -5.93
CA ALA A 38 -6.33 -7.05 -6.51
C ALA A 38 -7.21 -5.82 -6.32
N GLN A 39 -6.60 -4.73 -5.84
CA GLN A 39 -7.28 -3.47 -5.58
C GLN A 39 -6.56 -2.31 -6.26
N SER A 40 -7.33 -1.39 -6.85
CA SER A 40 -6.82 -0.23 -7.56
C SER A 40 -7.12 1.06 -6.80
N PHE A 41 -6.16 2.00 -6.83
CA PHE A 41 -6.25 3.26 -6.13
C PHE A 41 -6.02 4.43 -7.10
N ALA A 42 -6.85 5.46 -6.95
CA ALA A 42 -6.83 6.68 -7.75
C ALA A 42 -5.79 7.70 -7.30
N SER A 43 -5.24 7.54 -6.10
CA SER A 43 -4.30 8.48 -5.50
C SER A 43 -3.40 7.77 -4.49
N LEU A 44 -2.23 8.37 -4.23
CA LEU A 44 -1.29 7.88 -3.22
C LEU A 44 -1.90 7.90 -1.81
N ALA A 45 -2.71 8.91 -1.49
CA ALA A 45 -3.34 9.02 -0.17
C ALA A 45 -4.27 7.83 0.14
N LEU A 46 -5.07 7.38 -0.84
CA LEU A 46 -5.94 6.23 -0.68
C LEU A 46 -5.16 4.92 -0.54
N LEU A 47 -4.07 4.78 -1.30
CA LEU A 47 -3.16 3.63 -1.15
C LEU A 47 -2.55 3.58 0.25
N LEU A 48 -2.04 4.70 0.76
CA LEU A 48 -1.42 4.75 2.08
C LEU A 48 -2.42 4.45 3.20
N ALA A 49 -3.65 4.95 3.10
CA ALA A 49 -4.71 4.64 4.06
C ALA A 49 -4.99 3.13 4.10
N PHE A 50 -5.09 2.49 2.93
CA PHE A 50 -5.26 1.04 2.82
C PHE A 50 -4.08 0.28 3.46
N LEU A 51 -2.84 0.64 3.14
CA LEU A 51 -1.66 -0.02 3.70
C LEU A 51 -1.56 0.15 5.22
N GLN A 52 -1.93 1.31 5.76
CA GLN A 52 -1.97 1.52 7.20
C GLN A 52 -3.04 0.67 7.88
N THR A 53 -4.20 0.48 7.25
CA THR A 53 -5.23 -0.42 7.78
C THR A 53 -4.80 -1.88 7.72
N GLU A 54 -4.21 -2.33 6.61
CA GLU A 54 -3.84 -3.74 6.42
C GLU A 54 -2.59 -4.16 7.20
N PHE A 55 -1.63 -3.25 7.40
CA PHE A 55 -0.31 -3.56 7.97
C PHE A 55 0.05 -2.74 9.21
N GLY A 56 -0.66 -1.64 9.49
CA GLY A 56 -0.34 -0.71 10.58
C GLY A 56 -0.94 -1.07 11.94
N ALA A 57 -1.70 -2.17 12.05
CA ALA A 57 -2.34 -2.58 13.30
C ALA A 57 -1.42 -3.37 14.27
N ASP A 58 -0.19 -3.72 13.88
CA ASP A 58 0.76 -4.50 14.69
C ASP A 58 1.90 -3.65 15.31
N GLY A 59 1.74 -2.32 15.38
CA GLY A 59 2.81 -1.39 15.75
C GLY A 59 2.61 -0.55 17.01
N ASP A 60 1.53 -0.75 17.77
CA ASP A 60 1.29 -0.03 19.04
C ASP A 60 1.16 -1.04 20.21
N GLU A 61 2.22 -1.77 20.48
CA GLU A 61 2.57 -2.00 21.89
C GLU A 61 3.56 -0.88 22.24
N PRO A 62 3.17 0.15 23.01
CA PRO A 62 4.14 1.05 23.60
C PRO A 62 4.99 0.20 24.54
N GLY A 63 6.16 -0.22 24.05
CA GLY A 63 7.20 -0.83 24.86
C GLY A 63 7.40 0.05 26.09
N GLU A 64 6.96 -0.49 27.22
CA GLU A 64 7.16 0.01 28.56
C GLU A 64 8.61 0.50 28.70
N ALA A 65 8.81 1.81 28.62
CA ALA A 65 10.08 2.41 28.98
C ALA A 65 10.20 2.39 30.50
N THR A 66 10.42 1.21 31.09
CA THR A 66 11.01 1.11 32.41
C THR A 66 12.46 1.57 32.28
N VAL A 67 12.70 2.82 32.68
CA VAL A 67 14.02 3.27 33.12
C VAL A 67 13.98 3.31 34.64
N SER A 68 14.91 2.56 35.23
CA SER A 68 15.14 2.40 36.68
C SER A 68 15.51 3.69 37.40
#